data_AF-A0A1H6UH45-F1
#
_entry.id   AF-A0A1H6UH45-F1
#
_cell.length_a   1.000
_cell.length_b   1.000
_cell.length_c   1.000
_cell.angle_alpha   90.00
_cell.angle_beta   90.00
_cell.angle_gamma   90.00
#
_symmetry.space_group_name_H-M   'P 1'
#
loop_
_entity.id
_entity.type
_entity.pdbx_description
1 polymer ?
#
loop_
_entity_poly.entity_id
_entity_poly.type
_entity_poly.pdbx_seq_one_letter_code
_entity_poly.pdbx_strand_id
1 'polypeptide(L)'
;MTYEAIRDQFNVPARRGARVLVNGQPGAVTSVRGFVLRVKLDGGTYSRPFHPSELQWVLDAAEERQEPDIETASPRLPHQGDFHEGAPSPLPSPWHRPRSRPPACR
;
A
#
# COMPACT_ATOMS: atom_id res chain seq x y z
N MET A 1 21.02 -2.42 28.21
CA MET A 1 21.02 -1.24 27.32
C MET A 1 19.66 -1.10 26.66
N THR A 2 19.16 0.13 26.61
CA THR A 2 17.85 0.49 26.06
C THR A 2 18.02 1.15 24.69
N TYR A 3 16.94 1.22 23.91
CA TYR A 3 16.93 1.96 22.65
C TYR A 3 17.29 3.44 22.86
N GLU A 4 16.90 4.02 24.00
CA GLU A 4 17.14 5.43 24.34
C GLU A 4 18.63 5.76 24.43
N ALA A 5 19.42 4.90 25.07
CA ALA A 5 20.87 5.06 25.14
C ALA A 5 21.54 5.03 23.75
N ILE A 6 21.00 4.25 22.82
CA ILE A 6 21.50 4.19 21.44
C ILE A 6 21.09 5.44 20.65
N ARG A 7 19.86 5.94 20.86
CA ARG A 7 19.37 7.19 20.26
C ARG A 7 20.25 8.37 20.69
N ASP A 8 20.56 8.46 21.98
CA ASP A 8 21.38 9.55 22.55
C ASP A 8 22.84 9.48 22.06
N GLN A 9 23.43 8.28 22.05
CA GLN A 9 24.84 8.10 21.70
C GLN A 9 25.12 8.23 20.19
N PHE A 10 24.24 7.70 19.34
CA PHE A 10 24.46 7.63 17.89
C PHE A 10 23.58 8.59 17.08
N ASN A 11 22.66 9.30 17.73
CA ASN A 11 21.69 10.20 17.10
C ASN A 11 20.85 9.52 15.98
N VAL A 12 20.55 8.22 16.17
CA VAL A 12 19.76 7.42 15.22
C VAL A 12 18.34 7.18 15.73
N PRO A 13 17.31 7.06 14.88
CA PRO A 13 15.94 6.77 15.29
C PRO A 13 15.73 5.28 15.64
N ALA A 14 16.52 4.76 16.58
CA ALA A 14 16.46 3.36 17.01
C ALA A 14 15.10 3.06 17.69
N ARG A 15 14.22 2.37 16.95
CA ARG A 15 12.94 1.84 17.45
C ARG A 15 12.80 0.35 17.14
N ARG A 16 12.07 -0.37 17.99
CA ARG A 16 11.65 -1.75 17.70
C ARG A 16 10.74 -1.72 16.47
N GLY A 17 11.05 -2.54 15.46
CA GLY A 17 10.34 -2.56 14.18
C GLY A 17 10.73 -1.42 13.23
N ALA A 18 11.80 -0.66 13.50
CA ALA A 18 12.31 0.31 12.53
C ALA A 18 12.68 -0.39 11.21
N ARG A 19 12.31 0.23 10.08
CA ARG A 19 12.80 -0.16 8.76
C ARG A 19 14.18 0.44 8.54
N VAL A 20 15.11 -0.40 8.13
CA VAL A 20 16.50 -0.04 7.84
C VAL A 20 16.93 -0.67 6.53
N LEU A 21 17.87 -0.04 5.83
CA LEU A 21 18.54 -0.57 4.64
C LEU A 21 19.97 -0.96 5.01
N VAL A 22 20.36 -2.17 4.62
CA VAL A 22 21.71 -2.71 4.83
C VAL A 22 22.23 -3.17 3.48
N ASN A 23 23.25 -2.50 2.93
CA ASN A 23 23.81 -2.81 1.61
C ASN A 23 22.75 -2.90 0.49
N GLY A 24 21.74 -2.03 0.53
CA GLY A 24 20.63 -2.04 -0.43
C GLY A 24 19.55 -3.09 -0.15
N GLN A 25 19.68 -3.88 0.92
CA GLN A 25 18.65 -4.83 1.34
C GLN A 25 17.80 -4.25 2.48
N PRO A 26 16.46 -4.17 2.32
CA PRO A 26 15.60 -3.70 3.39
C PRO A 26 15.54 -4.74 4.51
N GLY A 27 15.43 -4.26 5.75
CA GLY A 27 15.34 -5.08 6.95
C GLY A 27 14.56 -4.38 8.05
N ALA A 28 14.23 -5.15 9.09
CA ALA A 28 13.53 -4.67 10.26
C ALA A 28 14.34 -4.91 11.53
N VAL A 29 14.45 -3.89 12.38
CA VAL A 29 15.07 -4.00 13.70
C VAL A 29 14.18 -4.83 14.61
N THR A 30 14.65 -6.00 15.04
CA THR A 30 13.88 -6.89 15.92
C THR A 30 14.17 -6.63 17.38
N SER A 31 15.43 -6.39 17.72
CA SER A 31 15.90 -6.29 19.11
C SER A 31 17.24 -5.55 19.18
N VAL A 32 17.61 -5.12 20.39
CA VAL A 32 18.91 -4.51 20.70
C VAL A 32 19.69 -5.40 21.66
N ARG A 33 21.00 -5.50 21.45
CA ARG A 33 21.92 -6.22 22.34
C ARG A 33 23.14 -5.36 22.59
N GLY A 34 23.20 -4.70 23.75
CA GLY A 34 24.29 -3.75 24.03
C GLY A 34 24.23 -2.55 23.07
N PHE A 35 25.31 -2.32 22.32
CA PHE A 35 25.40 -1.27 21.30
C PHE A 35 25.17 -1.78 19.87
N VAL A 36 24.73 -3.03 19.69
CA VAL A 36 24.39 -3.59 18.38
C VAL A 36 22.89 -3.81 18.24
N LEU A 37 22.39 -3.54 17.03
CA LEU A 37 21.01 -3.75 16.63
C LEU A 37 20.89 -5.07 15.89
N ARG A 38 19.92 -5.90 16.29
CA ARG A 38 19.59 -7.11 15.53
C ARG A 38 18.60 -6.74 14.45
N VAL A 39 19.03 -6.93 13.20
CA VAL A 39 18.20 -6.67 12.03
C VAL A 39 17.87 -8.00 11.38
N LYS A 40 16.58 -8.20 11.09
CA LYS A 40 16.12 -9.27 10.20
C LYS A 40 16.01 -8.66 8.80
N LEU A 41 16.91 -9.07 7.91
CA LEU A 41 16.86 -8.68 6.50
C LEU A 41 15.70 -9.39 5.81
N ASP A 42 15.08 -8.72 4.85
CA ASP A 42 14.05 -9.31 4.00
C ASP A 42 14.70 -10.37 3.09
N GLY A 43 14.24 -11.62 3.17
CA GLY A 43 14.89 -12.78 2.56
C GLY A 43 15.94 -13.49 3.44
N GLY A 44 16.25 -12.97 4.64
CA GLY A 44 17.16 -13.61 5.59
C GLY A 44 16.47 -14.50 6.62
N THR A 45 16.96 -15.72 6.82
CA THR A 45 16.43 -16.65 7.85
C THR A 45 16.76 -16.21 9.28
N TYR A 46 17.87 -15.50 9.48
CA TYR A 46 18.39 -15.18 10.82
C TYR A 46 18.60 -13.68 11.03
N SER A 47 18.32 -13.23 12.26
CA SER A 47 18.62 -11.86 12.67
C SER A 47 20.10 -11.71 12.98
N ARG A 48 20.78 -10.84 12.23
CA ARG A 48 22.22 -10.57 12.38
C ARG A 48 22.44 -9.30 13.21
N PRO A 49 23.51 -9.24 14.02
CA PRO A 49 23.90 -8.03 14.73
C PRO A 49 24.57 -7.05 13.76
N PHE A 50 24.17 -5.79 13.81
CA PHE A 50 24.73 -4.70 13.03
C PHE A 50 24.98 -3.49 13.92
N HIS A 51 25.96 -2.67 13.55
CA HIS A 51 26.23 -1.42 14.23
C HIS A 51 25.26 -0.32 13.77
N PRO A 52 24.73 0.53 14.67
CA PRO A 52 23.81 1.61 14.30
C PRO A 52 24.32 2.56 13.22
N SER A 53 25.64 2.76 13.15
CA SER A 53 26.29 3.65 12.16
C SER A 53 26.39 3.04 10.75
N GLU A 54 26.30 1.72 10.62
CA GLU A 54 26.34 1.03 9.32
C GLU A 54 24.92 0.88 8.72
N LEU A 55 23.89 1.14 9.51
CA LEU A 55 22.49 1.01 9.12
C LEU A 55 21.99 2.32 8.52
N GLN A 56 21.39 2.24 7.34
CA GLN A 56 20.67 3.37 6.75
C GLN A 56 19.24 3.37 7.29
N TRP A 57 18.92 4.38 8.09
CA TRP A 57 17.61 4.51 8.71
C TRP A 57 16.65 5.16 7.73
N VAL A 58 15.62 4.42 7.34
CA VAL A 58 14.52 4.99 6.56
C VAL A 58 13.59 5.67 7.55
N LEU A 59 13.77 6.99 7.70
CA LEU A 59 12.87 7.86 8.45
C LEU A 59 11.57 8.05 7.66
N ASP A 60 10.86 6.96 7.42
CA ASP A 60 9.55 7.00 6.82
C ASP A 60 8.55 7.36 7.93
N ALA A 61 8.35 8.66 8.08
CA ALA A 61 7.17 9.20 8.73
C ALA A 61 6.02 9.14 7.73
N ALA A 62 5.21 8.07 7.83
CA ALA A 62 3.81 8.02 7.39
C ALA A 62 3.42 8.04 5.90
N GLU A 63 4.23 8.43 4.92
CA GLU A 63 3.76 8.58 3.53
C GLU A 63 4.89 8.16 2.56
N GLU A 64 4.85 6.98 1.96
CA GLU A 64 4.25 6.84 0.63
C GLU A 64 3.78 5.39 0.45
N ARG A 65 2.48 5.23 0.25
CA ARG A 65 1.96 4.02 -0.39
C ARG A 65 2.58 4.03 -1.79
N GLN A 66 3.59 3.19 -2.01
CA GLN A 66 3.83 2.69 -3.36
C GLN A 66 2.61 1.87 -3.74
N GLU A 67 1.54 2.55 -4.15
CA GLU A 67 0.77 2.09 -5.30
C GLU A 67 1.80 2.03 -6.43
N PRO A 68 2.20 0.83 -6.92
CA PRO A 68 2.79 0.80 -8.23
C PRO A 68 1.72 1.35 -9.17
N ASP A 69 1.91 2.59 -9.61
CA ASP A 69 1.16 3.17 -10.71
C ASP A 69 1.21 2.14 -11.84
N ILE A 70 0.04 1.60 -12.09
CA ILE A 70 -0.28 0.54 -13.02
C ILE A 70 0.29 0.84 -14.41
N GLU A 71 1.36 0.14 -14.77
CA GLU A 71 1.64 -0.15 -16.18
C GLU A 71 0.60 -1.18 -16.68
N THR A 72 -0.67 -0.78 -16.83
CA THR A 72 -1.66 -1.51 -17.64
C THR A 72 -2.84 -0.63 -18.07
N ALA A 73 -2.57 0.39 -18.88
CA ALA A 73 -3.57 0.89 -19.80
C ALA A 73 -2.90 1.16 -21.15
N SER A 74 -2.93 0.11 -21.97
CA SER A 74 -2.70 0.09 -23.41
C SER A 74 -2.88 1.44 -24.11
N PRO A 75 -2.04 1.79 -25.11
CA PRO A 75 -2.30 2.93 -25.99
C PRO A 75 -3.51 2.60 -26.87
N ARG A 76 -4.72 2.86 -26.37
CA ARG A 76 -5.95 2.73 -27.18
C ARG A 76 -6.12 4.03 -27.98
N LEU A 77 -5.72 3.90 -29.25
CA LEU A 77 -5.78 4.82 -30.39
C LEU A 77 -6.85 5.94 -30.37
N PRO A 78 -6.58 7.06 -31.08
CA PRO A 78 -7.54 8.15 -31.31
C PRO A 78 -8.49 7.82 -32.46
N HIS A 79 -9.76 8.22 -32.36
CA HIS A 79 -10.71 8.43 -33.48
C HIS A 79 -12.03 8.97 -32.89
N GLN A 80 -12.27 10.28 -32.95
CA GLN A 80 -12.97 10.99 -34.04
C GLN A 80 -14.48 10.68 -34.09
N GLY A 81 -15.25 11.75 -33.85
CA GLY A 81 -16.59 12.09 -34.34
C GLY A 81 -17.63 10.98 -34.53
N ASP A 82 -18.75 11.09 -33.82
CA ASP A 82 -20.03 10.78 -34.43
C ASP A 82 -21.12 11.75 -33.96
N PHE A 83 -21.55 12.56 -34.93
CA PHE A 83 -22.63 13.52 -34.88
C PHE A 83 -23.92 12.73 -35.17
N HIS A 84 -24.81 12.57 -34.20
CA HIS A 84 -26.18 12.15 -34.46
C HIS A 84 -27.16 13.21 -33.96
N GLU A 85 -27.37 14.17 -34.85
CA GLU A 85 -28.65 14.76 -35.19
C GLU A 85 -29.78 13.70 -35.14
N GLY A 86 -30.90 13.99 -34.47
CA GLY A 86 -32.10 13.17 -34.66
C GLY A 86 -33.12 13.16 -33.53
N ALA A 87 -34.11 14.03 -33.67
CA ALA A 87 -35.51 13.88 -33.25
C ALA A 87 -35.91 14.19 -31.78
N PRO A 88 -36.82 15.18 -31.59
CA PRO A 88 -37.41 15.52 -30.29
C PRO A 88 -38.74 14.80 -29.98
N SER A 89 -38.89 14.41 -28.71
CA SER A 89 -40.13 14.41 -27.92
C SER A 89 -41.33 13.52 -28.38
N PRO A 90 -42.47 13.52 -27.67
CA PRO A 90 -42.76 12.59 -26.57
C PRO A 90 -44.10 11.83 -26.80
N LEU A 91 -44.46 10.88 -25.92
CA LEU A 91 -45.77 10.80 -25.23
C LEU A 91 -45.95 9.46 -24.49
N PRO A 92 -46.66 9.45 -23.35
CA PRO A 92 -46.89 8.28 -22.50
C PRO A 92 -48.17 7.53 -22.90
N SER A 93 -48.25 6.23 -22.61
CA SER A 93 -49.54 5.52 -22.68
C SER A 93 -49.65 4.32 -21.75
N PRO A 94 -50.88 4.03 -21.28
CA PRO A 94 -51.16 3.88 -19.86
C PRO A 94 -51.97 2.60 -19.62
N TRP A 95 -51.30 1.46 -19.44
CA TRP A 95 -52.00 0.19 -19.19
C TRP A 95 -51.26 -0.68 -18.19
N HIS A 96 -51.12 -0.20 -16.96
CA HIS A 96 -50.95 -1.09 -15.82
C HIS A 96 -52.13 -0.92 -14.89
N ARG A 97 -53.10 -1.81 -15.05
CA ARG A 97 -53.97 -2.20 -13.95
C ARG A 97 -54.07 -3.73 -13.86
N PRO A 98 -54.38 -4.21 -12.65
CA PRO A 98 -53.69 -5.32 -12.03
C PRO A 98 -54.60 -6.56 -11.98
N ARG A 99 -54.01 -7.73 -11.74
CA ARG A 99 -54.61 -8.99 -11.27
C ARG A 99 -53.60 -10.10 -11.59
N SER A 100 -53.28 -11.09 -10.77
CA SER A 100 -53.90 -11.64 -9.57
C SER A 100 -52.85 -12.53 -8.89
N ARG A 101 -52.92 -12.53 -7.56
CA ARG A 101 -52.57 -13.56 -6.56
C ARG A 101 -51.63 -14.76 -6.87
N PRO A 102 -50.78 -15.13 -5.88
CA PRO A 102 -50.02 -16.39 -5.81
C PRO A 102 -50.95 -17.54 -5.33
N PRO A 103 -50.58 -18.84 -5.37
CA PRO A 103 -49.63 -19.48 -4.44
C PRO A 103 -48.87 -20.65 -5.15
N ALA A 104 -48.10 -21.56 -4.56
CA ALA A 104 -47.86 -21.97 -3.20
C ALA A 104 -46.48 -22.66 -3.16
N CYS A 105 -45.79 -22.51 -2.04
CA CYS A 105 -44.68 -23.38 -1.66
C CYS A 105 -45.18 -24.84 -1.57
N ARG A 106 -44.39 -25.77 -2.07
CA ARG A 106 -44.33 -27.13 -1.56
C ARG A 106 -42.91 -27.64 -1.62
#